data_AF-A0A448XB76-F1
#
_entry.id   AF-A0A448XB76-F1
#
_cell.length_a   1.000
_cell.length_b   1.000
_cell.length_c   1.000
_cell.angle_alpha   90.00
_cell.angle_beta   90.00
_cell.angle_gamma   90.00
#
_symmetry.space_group_name_H-M   'P 1'
#
loop_
_entity.id
_entity.type
_entity.pdbx_description
1 polymer ?
#
loop_
_entity_poly.entity_id
_entity_poly.type
_entity_poly.pdbx_seq_one_letter_code
_entity_poly.pdbx_strand_id
1 'polypeptide(L)'
;MYSYTFLVEFLEHGGVLCLQELCVSSTSKEIDKRWALRVLSNVANAGTKYKETICECYALLILIFALPSSGIRAVAECMAKSKSEETQEAARCLLEILAEGNPRFADQVYKGLIGVLPCDSAKAQQLALQTIRILQSLSDSQRISFECDDDYKKMELIMS
;
A
#
# COMPACT_ATOMS: atom_id res chain seq x y z
N MET A 1 2.67 4.39 27.05
CA MET A 1 4.03 3.82 26.85
C MET A 1 4.03 2.31 26.60
N TYR A 2 2.89 1.63 26.45
CA TYR A 2 2.82 0.19 26.12
C TYR A 2 2.55 -0.10 24.63
N SER A 3 1.93 0.84 23.91
CA SER A 3 1.46 0.61 22.53
C SER A 3 2.58 0.58 21.47
N TYR A 4 3.70 1.26 21.70
CA TYR A 4 4.81 1.29 20.74
C TYR A 4 5.62 -0.01 20.75
N THR A 5 5.80 -0.60 21.93
CA THR A 5 6.50 -1.89 22.10
C THR A 5 5.74 -3.02 21.42
N PHE A 6 4.41 -3.05 21.53
CA PHE A 6 3.57 -4.06 20.88
C PHE A 6 3.66 -4.00 19.35
N LEU A 7 3.64 -2.80 18.76
CA LEU A 7 3.77 -2.66 17.30
C LEU A 7 5.12 -3.18 16.83
N VAL A 8 6.21 -2.78 17.49
CA VAL A 8 7.55 -3.28 17.14
C VAL A 8 7.63 -4.80 17.27
N GLU A 9 7.14 -5.37 18.37
CA GLU A 9 7.11 -6.82 18.60
C GLU A 9 6.25 -7.54 17.54
N PHE A 10 5.10 -6.99 17.17
CA PHE A 10 4.23 -7.53 16.12
C PHE A 10 4.93 -7.56 14.76
N LEU A 11 5.69 -6.51 14.41
CA LEU A 11 6.46 -6.47 13.17
C LEU A 11 7.64 -7.45 13.22
N GLU A 12 8.37 -7.54 14.33
CA GLU A 12 9.53 -8.43 14.51
C GLU A 12 9.15 -9.91 14.46
N HIS A 13 7.98 -10.29 14.99
CA HIS A 13 7.50 -11.68 14.99
C HIS A 13 6.76 -12.06 13.69
N GLY A 14 6.86 -11.24 12.63
CA GLY A 14 6.27 -11.56 11.33
C GLY A 14 4.74 -11.45 11.26
N GLY A 15 4.11 -10.70 12.17
CA GLY A 15 2.67 -10.48 12.18
C GLY A 15 2.16 -9.88 10.87
N VAL A 16 2.95 -8.98 10.25
CA VAL A 16 2.66 -8.40 8.93
C VAL A 16 2.61 -9.47 7.84
N LEU A 17 3.56 -10.41 7.82
CA LEU A 17 3.60 -11.49 6.82
C LEU A 17 2.39 -12.42 6.96
N CYS A 18 2.04 -12.79 8.19
CA CYS A 18 0.87 -13.62 8.48
C CYS A 18 -0.43 -12.97 7.96
N LEU A 19 -0.61 -11.67 8.19
CA LEU A 19 -1.78 -10.95 7.67
C LEU A 19 -1.79 -10.83 6.14
N GLN A 20 -0.63 -10.62 5.51
CA GLN A 20 -0.51 -10.59 4.06
C GLN A 20 -0.82 -11.95 3.43
N GLU A 21 -0.33 -13.03 4.02
CA GLU A 21 -0.64 -14.40 3.60
C GLU A 21 -2.13 -14.71 3.75
N LEU A 22 -2.76 -14.26 4.85
CA LEU A 22 -4.18 -14.41 5.07
C LEU A 22 -5.01 -13.72 3.97
N CYS A 23 -4.56 -12.56 3.48
CA CYS A 23 -5.22 -11.82 2.40
C CYS A 23 -5.21 -12.59 1.06
N VAL A 24 -4.11 -13.28 0.75
CA VAL A 24 -3.93 -14.00 -0.52
C VAL A 24 -4.49 -15.42 -0.47
N SER A 25 -4.63 -15.99 0.73
CA SER A 25 -5.18 -17.34 0.94
C SER A 25 -6.58 -17.48 0.31
N SER A 26 -6.73 -18.51 -0.53
CA SER A 26 -8.01 -18.87 -1.16
C SER A 26 -9.01 -19.50 -0.19
N THR A 27 -8.54 -20.01 0.96
CA THR A 27 -9.34 -20.76 1.94
C THR A 27 -9.87 -19.88 3.08
N SER A 28 -9.31 -18.67 3.24
CA SER A 28 -9.70 -17.73 4.30
C SER A 28 -11.06 -17.09 4.03
N LYS A 29 -11.84 -16.84 5.09
CA LYS A 29 -13.13 -16.15 4.97
C LYS A 29 -12.93 -14.68 4.60
N GLU A 30 -13.86 -14.12 3.84
CA GLU A 30 -13.82 -12.71 3.42
C GLU A 30 -13.80 -11.73 4.61
N ILE A 31 -14.48 -12.06 5.71
CA ILE A 31 -14.46 -11.27 6.94
C ILE A 31 -13.06 -11.21 7.55
N ASP A 32 -12.32 -12.31 7.53
CA ASP A 32 -10.97 -12.40 8.11
C ASP A 32 -9.97 -11.61 7.26
N LYS A 33 -10.09 -11.70 5.93
CA LYS A 33 -9.31 -10.89 4.99
C LYS A 33 -9.54 -9.40 5.21
N ARG A 34 -10.79 -8.98 5.40
CA ARG A 34 -11.15 -7.59 5.67
C ARG A 34 -10.53 -7.09 6.98
N TRP A 35 -10.58 -7.88 8.04
CA TRP A 35 -9.96 -7.51 9.32
C TRP A 35 -8.44 -7.44 9.20
N ALA A 36 -7.80 -8.37 8.49
CA ALA A 36 -6.37 -8.32 8.22
C ALA A 36 -5.97 -7.02 7.50
N LEU A 37 -6.71 -6.64 6.45
CA LEU A 37 -6.49 -5.38 5.73
C LEU A 37 -6.64 -4.16 6.65
N ARG A 38 -7.66 -4.14 7.53
CA ARG A 38 -7.84 -3.05 8.50
C ARG A 38 -6.72 -2.95 9.52
N VAL A 39 -6.22 -4.08 10.01
CA VAL A 39 -5.07 -4.09 10.93
C VAL A 39 -3.84 -3.55 10.22
N LEU A 40 -3.57 -3.99 8.98
CA LEU A 40 -2.48 -3.45 8.16
C LEU A 40 -2.62 -1.94 7.91
N SER A 41 -3.83 -1.44 7.66
CA SER A 41 -4.06 0.01 7.52
C SER A 41 -3.76 0.79 8.80
N ASN A 42 -4.12 0.25 9.96
CA ASN A 42 -3.80 0.86 11.25
C ASN A 42 -2.29 0.87 11.52
N VAL A 43 -1.58 -0.22 11.17
CA VAL A 43 -0.11 -0.29 11.27
C VAL A 43 0.54 0.70 10.31
N ALA A 44 0.06 0.81 9.07
CA ALA A 44 0.55 1.76 8.08
C ALA A 44 0.32 3.22 8.53
N ASN A 45 -0.81 3.51 9.17
CA ASN A 45 -1.11 4.83 9.73
C ASN A 45 -0.28 5.19 10.98
N ALA A 46 0.38 4.21 11.62
CA ALA A 46 1.23 4.48 12.78
C ALA A 46 2.53 5.22 12.42
N GLY A 47 2.91 5.26 11.13
CA GLY A 47 4.05 6.05 10.64
C GLY A 47 4.70 5.49 9.39
N THR A 48 5.46 6.34 8.68
CA THR A 48 6.09 6.00 7.39
C THR A 48 7.00 4.78 7.48
N LYS A 49 7.77 4.62 8.57
CA LYS A 49 8.62 3.45 8.80
C LYS A 49 7.84 2.12 8.73
N TYR A 50 6.62 2.09 9.26
CA TYR A 50 5.78 0.89 9.23
C TYR A 50 5.18 0.64 7.83
N LYS A 51 4.82 1.70 7.10
CA LYS A 51 4.42 1.61 5.68
C LYS A 51 5.54 0.98 4.86
N GLU A 52 6.77 1.46 5.06
CA GLU A 52 7.95 0.91 4.40
C GLU A 52 8.14 -0.55 4.79
N THR A 53 8.06 -0.95 6.06
CA THR A 53 8.18 -2.37 6.43
C THR A 53 7.11 -3.25 5.78
N ILE A 54 5.85 -2.80 5.70
CA ILE A 54 4.79 -3.55 5.01
C ILE A 54 5.12 -3.73 3.52
N CYS A 55 5.67 -2.70 2.87
CA CYS A 55 6.05 -2.74 1.46
C CYS A 55 7.36 -3.51 1.20
N GLU A 56 8.34 -3.38 2.11
CA GLU A 56 9.69 -3.95 2.08
C GLU A 56 9.75 -5.40 2.55
N CYS A 57 8.63 -6.07 2.85
CA CYS A 57 8.61 -7.49 3.17
C CYS A 57 9.13 -8.35 1.99
N TYR A 58 10.45 -8.31 1.77
CA TYR A 58 11.24 -9.26 1.04
C TYR A 58 11.43 -10.43 1.99
N ALA A 59 10.75 -11.53 1.70
CA ALA A 59 11.12 -12.81 2.28
C ALA A 59 12.54 -13.15 1.79
N LEU A 60 13.54 -12.81 2.60
CA LEU A 60 14.90 -13.30 2.43
C LEU A 60 14.93 -14.75 2.91
N LEU A 61 14.63 -15.71 2.01
CA LEU A 61 15.30 -17.02 1.92
C LEU A 61 14.76 -17.89 0.75
N ILE A 62 15.64 -18.13 -0.23
CA ILE A 62 16.00 -19.44 -0.81
C ILE A 62 14.99 -20.22 -1.70
N LEU A 63 15.19 -20.04 -3.01
CA LEU A 63 15.43 -21.04 -4.08
C LEU A 63 14.35 -21.91 -4.76
N ILE A 64 13.09 -22.11 -4.35
CA ILE A 64 12.24 -23.08 -5.11
C ILE A 64 10.82 -22.62 -5.50
N PHE A 65 10.25 -21.56 -4.93
CA PHE A 65 8.94 -21.07 -5.42
C PHE A 65 8.96 -19.58 -5.74
N ALA A 66 8.76 -19.30 -7.03
CA ALA A 66 8.63 -17.98 -7.59
C ALA A 66 7.43 -17.26 -6.95
N LEU A 67 7.70 -16.20 -6.20
CA LEU A 67 7.08 -14.88 -6.36
C LEU A 67 7.56 -13.98 -5.21
N PRO A 68 8.26 -12.87 -5.47
CA PRO A 68 8.42 -11.83 -4.47
C PRO A 68 7.02 -11.26 -4.16
N SER A 69 6.40 -11.70 -3.07
CA SER A 69 5.17 -11.10 -2.57
C SER A 69 5.54 -9.82 -1.81
N SER A 70 5.71 -8.72 -2.53
CA SER A 70 5.66 -7.41 -1.86
C SER A 70 4.28 -7.28 -1.19
N GLY A 71 4.22 -6.66 -0.01
CA GLY A 71 2.93 -6.45 0.66
C GLY A 71 1.90 -5.79 -0.24
N ILE A 72 2.36 -4.91 -1.14
CA ILE A 72 1.57 -4.25 -2.18
C ILE A 72 0.91 -5.27 -3.11
N ARG A 73 1.66 -6.27 -3.60
CA ARG A 73 1.13 -7.32 -4.47
C ARG A 73 0.10 -8.17 -3.75
N ALA A 74 0.35 -8.54 -2.49
CA ALA A 74 -0.59 -9.32 -1.69
C ALA A 74 -1.94 -8.60 -1.53
N VAL A 75 -1.91 -7.29 -1.28
CA VAL A 75 -3.11 -6.47 -1.14
C VAL A 75 -3.83 -6.28 -2.48
N ALA A 76 -3.09 -5.99 -3.56
CA ALA A 76 -3.65 -5.87 -4.90
C ALA A 76 -4.29 -7.19 -5.38
N GLU A 77 -3.65 -8.32 -5.09
CA GLU A 77 -4.18 -9.65 -5.42
C GLU A 77 -5.45 -9.98 -4.60
N CYS A 78 -5.48 -9.62 -3.32
CA CYS A 78 -6.68 -9.73 -2.49
C CYS A 78 -7.84 -8.91 -3.06
N MET A 79 -7.55 -7.69 -3.54
CA MET A 79 -8.53 -6.83 -4.21
C MET A 79 -9.05 -7.45 -5.51
N ALA A 80 -8.17 -8.03 -6.32
CA ALA A 80 -8.54 -8.64 -7.60
C ALA A 80 -9.36 -9.93 -7.44
N LYS A 81 -9.06 -10.75 -6.42
CA LYS A 81 -9.67 -12.08 -6.22
C LYS A 81 -10.86 -12.08 -5.27
N SER A 82 -11.00 -11.10 -4.39
CA SER A 82 -12.11 -11.04 -3.43
C SER A 82 -13.45 -10.82 -4.13
N LYS A 83 -14.50 -11.46 -3.61
CA LYS A 83 -15.89 -11.33 -4.07
C LYS A 83 -16.70 -10.33 -3.24
N SER A 84 -16.17 -9.84 -2.12
CA SER A 84 -16.84 -8.90 -1.21
C SER A 84 -16.38 -7.48 -1.51
N GLU A 85 -17.34 -6.60 -1.80
CA GLU A 85 -17.06 -5.18 -2.07
C GLU A 85 -16.37 -4.51 -0.88
N GLU A 86 -16.76 -4.87 0.35
CA GLU A 86 -16.17 -4.30 1.56
C GLU A 86 -14.71 -4.73 1.77
N THR A 87 -14.35 -5.94 1.31
CA THR A 87 -12.96 -6.41 1.34
C THR A 87 -12.14 -5.72 0.24
N GLN A 88 -12.71 -5.56 -0.96
CA GLN A 88 -12.08 -4.81 -2.06
C GLN A 88 -11.83 -3.34 -1.67
N GLU A 89 -12.80 -2.68 -1.02
CA GLU A 89 -12.66 -1.31 -0.54
C GLU A 89 -11.59 -1.21 0.57
N ALA A 90 -11.56 -2.15 1.51
CA ALA A 90 -10.51 -2.19 2.53
C ALA A 90 -9.11 -2.32 1.93
N ALA A 91 -8.96 -3.14 0.87
CA ALA A 91 -7.70 -3.31 0.16
C ALA A 91 -7.30 -2.03 -0.59
N ARG A 92 -8.26 -1.38 -1.24
CA ARG A 92 -8.07 -0.08 -1.89
C ARG A 92 -7.59 0.99 -0.90
N CYS A 93 -8.27 1.12 0.25
CA CYS A 93 -7.88 2.08 1.29
C CYS A 93 -6.45 1.83 1.80
N LEU A 94 -6.06 0.55 1.97
CA LEU A 94 -4.70 0.21 2.37
C LEU A 94 -3.67 0.63 1.31
N LEU A 95 -3.93 0.38 0.01
CA LEU A 95 -3.03 0.80 -1.08
C LEU A 95 -2.87 2.33 -1.12
N GLU A 96 -3.96 3.07 -0.92
CA GLU A 96 -3.92 4.53 -0.85
C GLU A 96 -3.07 5.02 0.32
N ILE A 97 -3.27 4.46 1.53
CA ILE A 97 -2.47 4.78 2.72
C ILE A 97 -0.99 4.43 2.49
N LEU A 98 -0.68 3.33 1.81
CA LEU A 98 0.70 2.92 1.53
C LEU A 98 1.41 3.86 0.56
N ALA A 99 0.68 4.49 -0.37
CA ALA A 99 1.23 5.48 -1.29
C ALA A 99 1.29 6.89 -0.68
N GLU A 100 0.33 7.25 0.18
CA GLU A 100 0.25 8.56 0.82
C GLU A 100 1.46 8.83 1.73
N GLY A 101 2.20 9.90 1.44
CA GLY A 101 3.40 10.28 2.20
C GLY A 101 4.57 9.30 2.05
N ASN A 102 4.54 8.41 1.05
CA ASN A 102 5.57 7.40 0.81
C ASN A 102 6.00 7.34 -0.68
N PRO A 103 6.76 8.34 -1.17
CA PRO A 103 7.16 8.44 -2.57
C PRO A 103 8.04 7.26 -3.03
N ARG A 104 8.75 6.59 -2.10
CA ARG A 104 9.62 5.44 -2.39
C ARG A 104 8.84 4.22 -2.89
N PHE A 105 7.62 4.01 -2.39
CA PHE A 105 6.78 2.86 -2.73
C PHE A 105 5.56 3.23 -3.59
N ALA A 106 5.29 4.51 -3.81
CA ALA A 106 4.18 4.98 -4.65
C ALA A 106 4.18 4.33 -6.05
N ASP A 107 5.33 4.29 -6.74
CA ASP A 107 5.45 3.64 -8.07
C ASP A 107 5.10 2.14 -8.03
N GLN A 108 5.46 1.44 -6.96
CA GLN A 108 5.10 0.03 -6.79
C GLN A 108 3.61 -0.15 -6.52
N VAL A 109 3.00 0.76 -5.75
CA VAL A 109 1.55 0.77 -5.52
C VAL A 109 0.82 1.00 -6.84
N TYR A 110 1.28 1.93 -7.68
CA TYR A 110 0.73 2.14 -9.03
C TYR A 110 0.81 0.89 -9.89
N LYS A 111 1.97 0.25 -9.95
CA LYS A 111 2.15 -1.01 -10.69
C LYS A 111 1.24 -2.12 -10.16
N GLY A 112 1.05 -2.18 -8.84
CA GLY A 112 0.09 -3.07 -8.18
C GLY A 112 -1.34 -2.82 -8.63
N LEU A 113 -1.79 -1.57 -8.62
CA LEU A 113 -3.14 -1.16 -9.05
C LEU A 113 -3.38 -1.43 -10.55
N ILE A 114 -2.40 -1.16 -11.41
CA ILE A 114 -2.47 -1.50 -12.85
C ILE A 114 -2.61 -3.01 -13.03
N GLY A 115 -1.94 -3.81 -12.19
CA GLY A 115 -2.07 -5.26 -12.17
C GLY A 115 -3.46 -5.77 -11.76
N VAL A 116 -4.29 -4.96 -11.11
CA VAL A 116 -5.69 -5.28 -10.79
C VAL A 116 -6.62 -5.09 -12.00
N LEU A 117 -6.27 -4.21 -12.95
CA LEU A 117 -7.13 -3.90 -14.10
C LEU A 117 -7.55 -5.10 -14.96
N PRO A 118 -6.70 -6.13 -15.23
CA PRO A 118 -7.14 -7.30 -15.98
C PRO A 118 -8.00 -8.30 -15.18
N CYS A 119 -8.54 -7.94 -14.01
CA CYS A 119 -9.40 -8.84 -13.22
C CYS A 119 -10.85 -8.91 -13.75
N ASP A 120 -11.57 -9.98 -13.41
CA ASP A 120 -12.97 -10.18 -13.86
C ASP A 120 -14.00 -9.33 -13.09
N SER A 121 -13.59 -8.64 -12.02
CA SER A 121 -14.47 -7.84 -11.17
C SER A 121 -14.51 -6.38 -11.63
N ALA A 122 -15.63 -5.97 -12.25
CA ALA A 122 -15.85 -4.59 -12.69
C ALA A 122 -15.72 -3.57 -11.53
N LYS A 123 -16.12 -3.97 -10.31
CA LYS A 123 -15.97 -3.14 -9.11
C LYS A 123 -14.51 -2.96 -8.72
N ALA A 124 -13.71 -4.02 -8.71
CA ALA A 124 -12.28 -3.94 -8.40
C ALA A 124 -11.54 -3.10 -9.44
N GLN A 125 -11.89 -3.24 -10.73
CA GLN A 125 -11.36 -2.37 -11.80
C GLN A 125 -11.70 -0.89 -11.55
N GLN A 126 -12.96 -0.59 -11.21
CA GLN A 126 -13.39 0.78 -10.91
C GLN A 126 -12.63 1.36 -9.71
N LEU A 127 -12.51 0.62 -8.62
CA LEU A 127 -11.80 1.04 -7.43
C LEU A 127 -10.31 1.28 -7.71
N ALA A 128 -9.68 0.40 -8.50
CA ALA A 128 -8.29 0.56 -8.90
C ALA A 128 -8.08 1.83 -9.73
N LEU A 129 -8.93 2.07 -10.74
CA LEU A 129 -8.88 3.29 -11.56
C LEU A 129 -9.13 4.56 -10.74
N GLN A 130 -10.08 4.53 -9.81
CA GLN A 130 -10.35 5.66 -8.92
C GLN A 130 -9.13 6.00 -8.06
N THR A 131 -8.48 5.00 -7.46
CA THR A 131 -7.26 5.23 -6.66
C THR A 131 -6.10 5.71 -7.51
N ILE A 132 -5.89 5.16 -8.72
CA ILE A 132 -4.85 5.65 -9.64
C ILE A 132 -5.04 7.15 -9.91
N ARG A 133 -6.27 7.59 -10.20
CA ARG A 133 -6.57 9.00 -10.45
C ARG A 133 -6.29 9.90 -9.25
N ILE A 134 -6.67 9.46 -8.04
CA ILE A 134 -6.42 10.21 -6.80
C ILE A 134 -4.91 10.36 -6.58
N LEU A 135 -4.17 9.26 -6.64
CA LEU A 135 -2.73 9.29 -6.44
C LEU A 135 -2.03 10.16 -7.50
N GLN A 136 -2.51 10.15 -8.75
CA GLN A 136 -1.93 10.98 -9.83
C GLN A 136 -2.11 12.47 -9.53
N SER A 137 -3.32 12.85 -9.09
CA SER A 137 -3.60 14.23 -8.69
C SER A 137 -2.73 14.69 -7.50
N LEU A 138 -2.42 13.79 -6.57
CA LEU A 138 -1.53 14.08 -5.44
C LEU A 138 -0.08 14.25 -5.87
N SER A 139 0.41 13.42 -6.80
CA SER A 139 1.76 13.58 -7.34
C SER A 139 1.94 14.85 -8.17
N ASP A 140 0.89 15.26 -8.90
CA ASP A 140 0.90 16.51 -9.66
C ASP A 140 0.84 17.73 -8.73
N SER A 141 0.00 17.70 -7.69
CA SER A 141 0.00 18.75 -6.66
C SER A 141 1.33 18.84 -5.90
N GLN A 142 1.97 17.70 -5.59
CA GLN A 142 3.30 17.68 -4.97
C GLN A 142 4.36 18.26 -5.92
N ARG A 143 4.37 17.88 -7.20
CA ARG A 143 5.27 18.46 -8.21
C ARG A 143 5.14 19.97 -8.33
N ILE A 144 3.91 20.48 -8.40
CA ILE A 144 3.65 21.94 -8.48
C ILE A 144 4.15 22.66 -7.21
N SER A 145 4.00 22.07 -6.03
CA SER A 145 4.54 22.66 -4.80
C SER A 145 6.07 22.68 -4.74
N PHE A 146 6.75 21.65 -5.27
CA PHE A 146 8.22 21.66 -5.38
C PHE A 146 8.70 22.66 -6.43
N GLU A 147 8.00 22.79 -7.57
CA GLU A 147 8.30 23.81 -8.59
C GLU A 147 8.13 25.24 -8.05
N CYS A 148 7.08 25.51 -7.27
CA CYS A 148 6.89 26.80 -6.60
C CYS A 148 7.99 27.12 -5.57
N ASP A 149 8.48 26.12 -4.83
CA ASP A 149 9.53 26.29 -3.81
C ASP A 149 10.91 26.54 -4.46
N ASP A 150 11.20 25.86 -5.58
CA ASP A 150 12.39 26.10 -6.40
C ASP A 150 12.37 27.48 -7.08
N ASP A 151 11.23 27.92 -7.62
CA ASP A 151 11.09 29.26 -8.21
C ASP A 151 11.25 30.37 -7.15
N TYR A 152 10.76 30.17 -5.93
CA TYR A 152 10.96 31.11 -4.81
C TYR A 152 12.44 31.24 -4.41
N LYS A 153 13.16 30.11 -4.27
CA LYS A 153 14.61 30.12 -3.97
C LYS A 153 15.44 30.74 -5.09
N LYS A 154 15.01 30.54 -6.35
CA LYS A 154 15.66 31.15 -7.51
C LYS A 154 15.45 32.66 -7.55
N MET A 155 14.29 33.16 -7.11
CA MET A 155 14.05 34.60 -6.95
C MET A 155 14.90 35.23 -5.83
N GLU A 156 15.06 34.59 -4.66
CA GLU A 156 15.92 35.11 -3.58
C GLU A 156 17.41 35.20 -3.99
N LEU A 157 17.88 34.27 -4.82
CA LEU A 157 19.25 34.25 -5.35
C LEU A 157 19.51 35.34 -6.42
N ILE A 158 18.47 35.86 -7.05
CA ILE A 158 18.59 36.96 -8.03
C ILE A 158 18.52 38.34 -7.32
N MET A 159 17.99 38.38 -6.10
CA MET A 159 17.88 39.59 -5.28
C MET A 159 19.03 39.78 -4.26
N SER A 160 20.05 38.91 -4.28
CA SER A 160 21.27 39.00 -3.46
C SER A 160 22.48 39.32 -4.32
#